data_AF-A0A5J4TKP6-F1
#
_entry.id   AF-A0A5J4TKP6-F1
#
_cell.length_a   1.000
_cell.length_b   1.000
_cell.length_c   1.000
_cell.angle_alpha   90.00
_cell.angle_beta   90.00
_cell.angle_gamma   90.00
#
_symmetry.space_group_name_H-M   'P 1'
#
loop_
_entity.id
_entity.type
_entity.pdbx_description
1 polymer ?
#
loop_
_entity_poly.entity_id
_entity_poly.type
_entity_poly.pdbx_seq_one_letter_code
_entity_poly.pdbx_strand_id
1 'polypeptide(L)'
;MLNCEFEDIEIQNKGGNVIRFQNDLQSKFIGTLTKCQFKNITANGDNNGRGGSALYAEMKSQSSLTISNNCQFVQCINNDGNGGALYIDISFTPQSKFKIDNALIKECQAKADTSSSHPTGYGGGIFLTGSGDYDILSNGLDFHGMNISDNSADKGGFSLYAVMSKLKEWCRSGQLGEYVKGNYTDGESNKNELQGIPVSSTIFNSYSSNEIYAQQKYLEAYWGPPLNDIWHIQSGTIQLITAEDQYYCGNSDEPCGSIEYALKQISIWKGGSETSDISEKKIGINKEGFELTNPIEFNSNQSKLTIPIIYIEGINSILELNTVTFSEINLSPTDEAKGIIHININDQQINMLNC
;
A
#
# COMPACT_ATOMS: atom_id res chain seq x y z
N MET A 1 1.35 -1.81 31.78
CA MET A 1 2.37 -0.90 32.34
C MET A 1 1.83 0.52 32.28
N LEU A 2 2.10 1.29 33.33
CA LEU A 2 1.59 2.66 33.48
C LEU A 2 2.72 3.55 34.00
N ASN A 3 2.97 4.68 33.32
CA ASN A 3 3.98 5.67 33.71
C ASN A 3 5.39 5.07 33.92
N CYS A 4 5.81 4.14 33.07
CA CYS A 4 7.16 3.58 33.11
C CYS A 4 8.10 4.35 32.18
N GLU A 5 9.36 4.54 32.59
CA GLU A 5 10.38 5.26 31.82
C GLU A 5 11.63 4.37 31.68
N PHE A 6 12.11 4.24 30.45
CA PHE A 6 13.29 3.45 30.07
C PHE A 6 14.18 4.35 29.21
N GLU A 7 15.36 4.69 29.73
CA GLU A 7 16.26 5.66 29.08
C GLU A 7 17.70 5.19 29.12
N ASP A 8 18.46 5.56 28.08
CA ASP A 8 19.92 5.35 27.97
C ASP A 8 20.33 3.88 28.12
N ILE A 9 19.66 2.99 27.38
CA ILE A 9 19.87 1.53 27.46
C ILE A 9 20.63 1.06 26.22
N GLU A 10 21.78 0.41 26.44
CA GLU A 10 22.54 -0.29 25.39
C GLU A 10 22.52 -1.81 25.64
N ILE A 11 21.96 -2.56 24.69
CA ILE A 11 21.88 -4.01 24.72
C ILE A 11 22.92 -4.58 23.74
N GLN A 12 24.03 -5.10 24.28
CA GLN A 12 25.22 -5.44 23.49
C GLN A 12 25.13 -6.75 22.70
N ASN A 13 24.27 -7.69 23.09
CA ASN A 13 24.15 -9.01 22.45
C ASN A 13 22.86 -9.14 21.62
N LYS A 14 22.87 -10.06 20.65
CA LYS A 14 21.72 -10.34 19.77
C LYS A 14 20.47 -10.76 20.55
N GLY A 15 19.32 -10.26 20.10
CA GLY A 15 17.99 -10.69 20.51
C GLY A 15 17.44 -10.11 21.82
N GLY A 16 18.13 -9.13 22.42
CA GLY A 16 17.59 -8.42 23.58
C GLY A 16 16.67 -7.26 23.18
N ASN A 17 15.68 -6.98 24.03
CA ASN A 17 14.70 -5.91 23.90
C ASN A 17 14.45 -5.34 25.31
N VAL A 18 14.00 -4.09 25.44
CA VAL A 18 13.56 -3.57 26.75
C VAL A 18 12.34 -4.33 27.27
N ILE A 19 11.38 -4.61 26.38
CA ILE A 19 10.23 -5.47 26.66
C ILE A 19 10.12 -6.55 25.60
N ARG A 20 10.01 -7.81 26.03
CA ARG A 20 9.83 -8.96 25.14
C ARG A 20 8.61 -9.78 25.55
N PHE A 21 7.55 -9.72 24.76
CA PHE A 21 6.42 -10.64 24.86
C PHE A 21 6.68 -11.84 23.95
N GLN A 22 7.33 -12.87 24.49
CA GLN A 22 7.57 -14.13 23.78
C GLN A 22 6.44 -15.12 24.09
N ASN A 23 5.96 -15.85 23.08
CA ASN A 23 4.72 -16.64 23.19
C ASN A 23 4.88 -18.07 22.67
N ASP A 24 5.90 -18.75 23.19
CA ASP A 24 6.25 -20.13 22.81
C ASP A 24 5.11 -21.13 23.07
N LEU A 25 4.27 -20.85 24.08
CA LEU A 25 3.14 -21.70 24.48
C LEU A 25 1.85 -21.40 23.72
N GLN A 26 1.88 -20.54 22.69
CA GLN A 26 0.70 -20.14 21.90
C GLN A 26 -0.49 -19.73 22.79
N SER A 27 -0.21 -18.96 23.85
CA SER A 27 -1.18 -18.58 24.87
C SER A 27 -1.67 -17.15 24.67
N LYS A 28 -2.91 -16.88 25.09
CA LYS A 28 -3.46 -15.52 25.05
C LYS A 28 -2.75 -14.64 26.07
N PHE A 29 -2.27 -13.46 25.65
CA PHE A 29 -1.90 -12.38 26.57
C PHE A 29 -2.68 -11.10 26.25
N ILE A 30 -2.88 -10.26 27.27
CA ILE A 30 -3.46 -8.93 27.11
C ILE A 30 -2.51 -7.92 27.75
N GLY A 31 -1.97 -7.03 26.95
CA GLY A 31 -1.02 -5.99 27.36
C GLY A 31 -1.57 -4.59 27.07
N THR A 32 -1.29 -3.66 27.97
CA THR A 32 -1.53 -2.24 27.73
C THR A 32 -0.34 -1.43 28.25
N LEU A 33 0.22 -0.59 27.39
CA LEU A 33 1.24 0.40 27.74
C LEU A 33 0.60 1.77 27.73
N THR A 34 0.70 2.47 28.85
CA THR A 34 0.04 3.75 29.07
C THR A 34 1.04 4.74 29.63
N LYS A 35 1.20 5.90 28.97
CA LYS A 35 2.14 6.96 29.39
C LYS A 35 3.58 6.44 29.62
N CYS A 36 4.00 5.43 28.87
CA CYS A 36 5.33 4.84 28.99
C CYS A 36 6.30 5.54 28.04
N GLN A 37 7.56 5.70 28.44
CA GLN A 37 8.60 6.37 27.67
C GLN A 37 9.79 5.44 27.46
N PHE A 38 10.26 5.40 26.22
CA PHE A 38 11.39 4.61 25.75
C PHE A 38 12.29 5.56 24.97
N LYS A 39 13.41 5.98 25.56
CA LYS A 39 14.30 7.00 24.98
C LYS A 39 15.73 6.52 24.89
N ASN A 40 16.41 6.79 23.77
CA ASN A 40 17.83 6.47 23.57
C ASN A 40 18.15 5.00 23.91
N ILE A 41 17.50 4.08 23.19
CA ILE A 41 17.66 2.64 23.37
C ILE A 41 18.35 2.09 22.14
N THR A 42 19.44 1.35 22.32
CA THR A 42 20.12 0.64 21.23
C THR A 42 20.13 -0.85 21.52
N ALA A 43 19.75 -1.66 20.54
CA ALA A 43 19.79 -3.12 20.63
C ALA A 43 20.20 -3.76 19.30
N ASN A 44 20.49 -5.06 19.39
CA ASN A 44 20.80 -5.89 18.23
C ASN A 44 19.67 -6.92 18.05
N GLY A 45 19.19 -7.07 16.81
CA GLY A 45 18.23 -8.08 16.41
C GLY A 45 18.70 -9.50 16.71
N ASP A 46 17.77 -10.44 16.72
CA ASP A 46 18.10 -11.85 16.90
C ASP A 46 18.59 -12.50 15.59
N ASN A 47 18.97 -13.78 15.67
CA ASN A 47 19.48 -14.54 14.53
C ASN A 47 18.46 -14.75 13.39
N ASN A 48 17.19 -14.41 13.61
CA ASN A 48 16.11 -14.50 12.63
C ASN A 48 15.74 -13.11 12.07
N GLY A 49 16.57 -12.08 12.31
CA GLY A 49 16.33 -10.71 11.85
C GLY A 49 15.24 -9.98 12.63
N ARG A 50 14.80 -10.50 13.78
CA ARG A 50 13.74 -9.88 14.59
C ARG A 50 14.35 -8.85 15.54
N GLY A 51 13.94 -7.60 15.42
CA GLY A 51 14.45 -6.48 16.21
C GLY A 51 13.44 -5.96 17.24
N GLY A 52 13.15 -4.65 17.18
CA GLY A 52 12.31 -3.92 18.14
C GLY A 52 13.07 -3.59 19.41
N SER A 53 14.01 -2.63 19.35
CA SER A 53 14.91 -2.36 20.49
C SER A 53 14.16 -2.05 21.79
N ALA A 54 13.05 -1.31 21.70
CA ALA A 54 12.18 -1.04 22.83
C ALA A 54 11.21 -2.19 23.11
N LEU A 55 10.51 -2.69 22.09
CA LEU A 55 9.50 -3.73 22.28
C LEU A 55 9.47 -4.74 21.14
N TYR A 56 9.57 -6.00 21.53
CA TYR A 56 9.23 -7.16 20.71
C TYR A 56 7.95 -7.80 21.23
N ALA A 57 7.00 -8.11 20.34
CA ALA A 57 5.81 -8.88 20.69
C ALA A 57 5.50 -9.98 19.69
N GLU A 58 5.31 -11.19 20.21
CA GLU A 58 4.73 -12.33 19.51
C GLU A 58 3.30 -12.57 20.03
N MET A 59 2.31 -12.22 19.21
CA MET A 59 0.90 -12.16 19.57
C MET A 59 0.14 -13.33 18.94
N LYS A 60 -0.08 -14.39 19.73
CA LYS A 60 -0.79 -15.60 19.32
C LYS A 60 -2.11 -15.75 20.08
N SER A 61 -3.00 -16.63 19.62
CA SER A 61 -4.21 -17.05 20.36
C SER A 61 -5.09 -15.90 20.89
N GLN A 62 -5.50 -14.99 19.98
CA GLN A 62 -6.35 -13.84 20.32
C GLN A 62 -5.74 -12.90 21.36
N SER A 63 -4.41 -12.75 21.33
CA SER A 63 -3.72 -11.79 22.19
C SER A 63 -4.09 -10.35 21.83
N SER A 64 -3.93 -9.44 22.78
CA SER A 64 -4.19 -8.02 22.57
C SER A 64 -3.06 -7.18 23.14
N LEU A 65 -2.59 -6.19 22.39
CA LEU A 65 -1.62 -5.20 22.83
C LEU A 65 -2.10 -3.81 22.44
N THR A 66 -2.19 -2.90 23.42
CA THR A 66 -2.57 -1.50 23.19
C THR A 66 -1.50 -0.56 23.71
N ILE A 67 -1.08 0.39 22.87
CA ILE A 67 -0.19 1.49 23.22
C ILE A 67 -1.02 2.77 23.23
N SER A 68 -1.12 3.44 24.39
CA SER A 68 -2.05 4.56 24.57
C SER A 68 -1.54 5.65 25.50
N ASN A 69 -2.30 6.75 25.55
CA ASN A 69 -2.09 7.90 26.43
C ASN A 69 -0.67 8.46 26.36
N ASN A 70 -0.25 8.89 25.16
CA ASN A 70 1.01 9.59 24.93
C ASN A 70 2.24 8.76 25.34
N CYS A 71 2.26 7.48 24.98
CA CYS A 71 3.50 6.71 25.02
C CYS A 71 4.51 7.28 24.03
N GLN A 72 5.80 7.17 24.34
CA GLN A 72 6.87 7.72 23.51
C GLN A 72 7.95 6.68 23.25
N PHE A 73 8.33 6.54 21.99
CA PHE A 73 9.48 5.77 21.53
C PHE A 73 10.37 6.73 20.73
N VAL A 74 11.48 7.15 21.33
CA VAL A 74 12.34 8.21 20.78
C VAL A 74 13.77 7.70 20.71
N GLN A 75 14.41 7.77 19.55
CA GLN A 75 15.79 7.33 19.38
C GLN A 75 16.00 5.86 19.78
N CYS A 76 15.05 5.01 19.37
CA CYS A 76 15.13 3.57 19.54
C CYS A 76 15.76 2.94 18.28
N ILE A 77 16.95 2.35 18.42
CA ILE A 77 17.79 1.89 17.31
C ILE A 77 17.98 0.39 17.39
N ASN A 78 17.70 -0.30 16.28
CA ASN A 78 18.09 -1.69 16.08
C ASN A 78 19.21 -1.77 15.01
N ASN A 79 20.36 -2.33 15.37
CA ASN A 79 21.56 -2.25 14.52
C ASN A 79 21.64 -3.30 13.39
N ASP A 80 20.87 -4.37 13.47
CA ASP A 80 21.04 -5.55 12.61
C ASP A 80 19.75 -6.38 12.48
N GLY A 81 18.59 -5.74 12.62
CA GLY A 81 17.27 -6.37 12.63
C GLY A 81 16.17 -5.45 12.08
N ASN A 82 14.93 -5.92 12.13
CA ASN A 82 13.75 -5.15 11.71
C ASN A 82 13.06 -4.46 12.89
N GLY A 83 12.43 -3.31 12.64
CA GLY A 83 11.74 -2.56 13.69
C GLY A 83 12.75 -1.82 14.57
N GLY A 84 12.94 -0.52 14.38
CA GLY A 84 13.83 0.23 15.26
C GLY A 84 13.30 0.28 16.68
N ALA A 85 12.06 0.76 16.86
CA ALA A 85 11.39 0.74 18.16
C ALA A 85 10.60 -0.56 18.41
N LEU A 86 9.72 -0.91 17.46
CA LEU A 86 8.70 -1.94 17.64
C LEU A 86 8.87 -3.05 16.59
N TYR A 87 8.89 -4.29 17.06
CA TYR A 87 8.72 -5.48 16.21
C TYR A 87 7.49 -6.26 16.69
N ILE A 88 6.50 -6.40 15.81
CA ILE A 88 5.22 -7.05 16.11
C ILE A 88 5.02 -8.22 15.16
N ASP A 89 4.99 -9.45 15.70
CA ASP A 89 4.55 -10.67 15.02
C ASP A 89 3.16 -11.05 15.51
N ILE A 90 2.15 -10.89 14.65
CA ILE A 90 0.74 -11.08 15.02
C ILE A 90 0.10 -12.25 14.28
N SER A 91 -0.65 -13.08 15.01
CA SER A 91 -1.52 -14.09 14.39
C SER A 91 -2.90 -13.53 14.10
N PHE A 92 -3.35 -13.71 12.86
CA PHE A 92 -4.70 -13.43 12.40
C PHE A 92 -5.60 -14.67 12.45
N THR A 93 -5.05 -15.86 12.73
CA THR A 93 -5.84 -17.09 12.87
C THR A 93 -5.42 -17.85 14.13
N PRO A 94 -6.15 -17.70 15.25
CA PRO A 94 -7.27 -16.78 15.48
C PRO A 94 -6.83 -15.31 15.63
N GLN A 95 -7.71 -14.37 15.27
CA GLN A 95 -7.43 -12.92 15.20
C GLN A 95 -6.96 -12.35 16.54
N SER A 96 -5.72 -11.88 16.60
CA SER A 96 -5.15 -11.07 17.68
C SER A 96 -5.30 -9.58 17.36
N LYS A 97 -5.06 -8.70 18.34
CA LYS A 97 -5.32 -7.26 18.21
C LYS A 97 -4.12 -6.41 18.60
N PHE A 98 -3.63 -5.54 17.73
CA PHE A 98 -2.62 -4.55 18.03
C PHE A 98 -3.12 -3.14 17.69
N LYS A 99 -3.14 -2.26 18.69
CA LYS A 99 -3.67 -0.89 18.56
C LYS A 99 -2.68 0.15 19.09
N ILE A 100 -2.51 1.23 18.33
CA ILE A 100 -1.82 2.46 18.72
C ILE A 100 -2.86 3.58 18.75
N ASP A 101 -3.29 3.94 19.96
CA ASP A 101 -4.37 4.92 20.16
C ASP A 101 -3.85 6.35 20.39
N ASN A 102 -2.66 6.47 20.98
CA ASN A 102 -1.96 7.75 21.14
C ASN A 102 -0.49 7.46 21.52
N ALA A 103 0.40 7.55 20.54
CA ALA A 103 1.84 7.40 20.77
C ALA A 103 2.67 8.24 19.79
N LEU A 104 3.84 8.68 20.26
CA LEU A 104 4.89 9.27 19.44
C LEU A 104 5.98 8.23 19.17
N ILE A 105 6.34 8.02 17.90
CA ILE A 105 7.46 7.17 17.47
C ILE A 105 8.38 8.02 16.58
N LYS A 106 9.54 8.38 17.08
CA LYS A 106 10.37 9.41 16.47
C LYS A 106 11.86 9.10 16.53
N GLU A 107 12.60 9.42 15.45
CA GLU A 107 14.06 9.25 15.38
C GLU A 107 14.51 7.80 15.61
N CYS A 108 13.63 6.83 15.39
CA CYS A 108 13.93 5.40 15.50
C CYS A 108 14.57 4.89 14.21
N GLN A 109 15.42 3.87 14.34
CA GLN A 109 16.21 3.37 13.20
C GLN A 109 16.25 1.84 13.14
N ALA A 110 16.07 1.28 11.95
CA ALA A 110 16.31 -0.13 11.64
C ALA A 110 17.44 -0.26 10.62
N LYS A 111 18.57 -0.84 11.05
CA LYS A 111 19.76 -1.02 10.21
C LYS A 111 19.86 -2.46 9.70
N ALA A 112 20.41 -2.62 8.50
CA ALA A 112 20.52 -3.91 7.84
C ALA A 112 21.78 -4.67 8.24
N ASP A 113 21.63 -5.96 8.52
CA ASP A 113 22.74 -6.91 8.63
C ASP A 113 23.03 -7.52 7.26
N THR A 114 24.10 -7.07 6.59
CA THR A 114 24.51 -7.62 5.29
C THR A 114 25.03 -9.05 5.37
N SER A 115 25.29 -9.58 6.56
CA SER A 115 25.73 -10.97 6.77
C SER A 115 24.59 -11.93 7.10
N SER A 116 23.39 -11.41 7.39
CA SER A 116 22.21 -12.22 7.71
C SER A 116 21.63 -12.88 6.47
N SER A 117 21.18 -14.12 6.62
CA SER A 117 20.34 -14.80 5.62
C SER A 117 18.87 -14.37 5.69
N HIS A 118 18.46 -13.68 6.76
CA HIS A 118 17.11 -13.16 6.94
C HIS A 118 17.04 -11.69 6.51
N PRO A 119 15.90 -11.22 5.97
CA PRO A 119 15.70 -9.80 5.67
C PRO A 119 15.82 -8.95 6.95
N THR A 120 16.58 -7.88 6.90
CA THR A 120 16.82 -6.95 8.01
C THR A 120 16.85 -5.49 7.51
N GLY A 121 16.71 -4.51 8.41
CA GLY A 121 16.76 -3.09 8.06
C GLY A 121 15.44 -2.53 7.51
N TYR A 122 14.31 -3.14 7.84
CA TYR A 122 12.97 -2.64 7.47
C TYR A 122 12.23 -2.10 8.70
N GLY A 123 11.42 -1.05 8.51
CA GLY A 123 10.54 -0.51 9.55
C GLY A 123 11.30 0.28 10.61
N GLY A 124 11.74 1.50 10.29
CA GLY A 124 12.59 2.29 11.19
C GLY A 124 11.92 2.60 12.54
N GLY A 125 10.62 2.88 12.54
CA GLY A 125 9.81 2.89 13.75
C GLY A 125 9.26 1.50 14.08
N ILE A 126 8.47 0.96 13.17
CA ILE A 126 7.68 -0.26 13.36
C ILE A 126 7.93 -1.24 12.22
N PHE A 127 8.21 -2.49 12.59
CA PHE A 127 8.06 -3.63 11.69
C PHE A 127 6.88 -4.48 12.16
N LEU A 128 5.87 -4.61 11.32
CA LEU A 128 4.69 -5.44 11.54
C LEU A 128 4.73 -6.63 10.61
N THR A 129 4.67 -7.84 11.15
CA THR A 129 4.53 -9.07 10.38
C THR A 129 3.42 -9.92 10.95
N GLY A 130 2.84 -10.82 10.16
CA GLY A 130 1.85 -11.75 10.70
C GLY A 130 1.69 -13.07 9.97
N SER A 131 0.91 -13.94 10.59
CA SER A 131 0.51 -15.26 10.09
C SER A 131 -1.01 -15.38 10.01
N GLY A 132 -1.51 -16.11 9.03
CA GLY A 132 -2.95 -16.20 8.76
C GLY A 132 -3.47 -14.99 7.99
N ASP A 133 -4.78 -14.97 7.74
CA ASP A 133 -5.42 -13.92 6.94
C ASP A 133 -6.14 -12.93 7.84
N TYR A 134 -5.80 -11.65 7.69
CA TYR A 134 -6.49 -10.57 8.40
C TYR A 134 -7.94 -10.46 7.98
N ASP A 135 -8.83 -10.40 8.96
CA ASP A 135 -10.25 -10.14 8.79
C ASP A 135 -10.53 -8.68 9.14
N ILE A 136 -10.99 -7.90 8.16
CA ILE A 136 -11.34 -6.49 8.34
C ILE A 136 -12.42 -6.28 9.42
N LEU A 137 -13.29 -7.27 9.65
CA LEU A 137 -14.35 -7.18 10.67
C LEU A 137 -13.81 -7.39 12.10
N SER A 138 -12.57 -7.87 12.25
CA SER A 138 -11.97 -8.11 13.55
C SER A 138 -11.58 -6.83 14.29
N ASN A 139 -11.40 -5.73 13.55
CA ASN A 139 -10.74 -4.49 13.99
C ASN A 139 -9.45 -4.82 14.76
N GLY A 140 -8.67 -5.74 14.20
CA GLY A 140 -7.47 -6.28 14.84
C GLY A 140 -6.26 -5.35 14.75
N LEU A 141 -6.22 -4.46 13.76
CA LEU A 141 -5.15 -3.49 13.59
C LEU A 141 -5.74 -2.08 13.52
N ASP A 142 -5.23 -1.19 14.37
CA ASP A 142 -5.69 0.18 14.45
C ASP A 142 -4.55 1.12 14.83
N PHE A 143 -4.00 1.84 13.85
CA PHE A 143 -2.87 2.75 14.03
C PHE A 143 -3.29 4.24 13.86
N HIS A 144 -4.58 4.57 13.91
CA HIS A 144 -5.04 5.96 13.70
C HIS A 144 -4.40 6.95 14.68
N GLY A 145 -4.05 6.47 15.89
CA GLY A 145 -3.53 7.28 16.98
C GLY A 145 -2.02 7.45 16.98
N MET A 146 -1.36 6.99 15.92
CA MET A 146 0.09 7.04 15.78
C MET A 146 0.55 8.39 15.24
N ASN A 147 1.48 9.04 15.95
CA ASN A 147 2.30 10.12 15.44
C ASN A 147 3.71 9.58 15.19
N ILE A 148 4.10 9.44 13.93
CA ILE A 148 5.34 8.81 13.52
C ILE A 148 6.11 9.73 12.55
N SER A 149 7.37 10.04 12.86
CA SER A 149 8.15 11.03 12.10
C SER A 149 9.65 10.86 12.29
N ASP A 150 10.45 11.35 11.35
CA ASP A 150 11.92 11.41 11.46
C ASP A 150 12.59 10.05 11.70
N ASN A 151 11.94 8.95 11.33
CA ASN A 151 12.50 7.60 11.45
C ASN A 151 13.29 7.24 10.19
N SER A 152 14.16 6.22 10.26
CA SER A 152 14.91 5.76 9.10
C SER A 152 15.06 4.23 9.06
N ALA A 153 15.04 3.66 7.87
CA ALA A 153 15.30 2.24 7.65
C ALA A 153 16.25 2.06 6.47
N ASP A 154 17.21 1.15 6.57
CA ASP A 154 18.21 0.93 5.52
C ASP A 154 17.61 0.34 4.23
N LYS A 155 16.48 -0.37 4.31
CA LYS A 155 15.88 -1.08 3.18
C LYS A 155 14.50 -0.56 2.76
N GLY A 156 13.63 -0.23 3.71
CA GLY A 156 12.29 0.27 3.38
C GLY A 156 11.40 0.45 4.60
N GLY A 157 10.39 1.29 4.46
CA GLY A 157 9.47 1.67 5.52
C GLY A 157 10.21 2.47 6.58
N PHE A 158 10.53 3.73 6.28
CA PHE A 158 11.24 4.59 7.22
C PHE A 158 10.54 4.64 8.57
N SER A 159 9.21 4.72 8.54
CA SER A 159 8.37 4.70 9.74
C SER A 159 7.74 3.32 9.96
N LEU A 160 7.00 2.80 8.98
CA LEU A 160 6.32 1.50 9.07
C LEU A 160 6.69 0.61 7.89
N TYR A 161 7.08 -0.63 8.19
CA TYR A 161 7.12 -1.70 7.20
C TYR A 161 6.19 -2.85 7.60
N ALA A 162 5.24 -3.19 6.74
CA ALA A 162 4.22 -4.22 7.00
C ALA A 162 4.36 -5.45 6.08
N VAL A 163 4.33 -6.65 6.66
CA VAL A 163 4.42 -7.94 5.97
C VAL A 163 3.22 -8.80 6.34
N MET A 164 2.25 -8.93 5.46
CA MET A 164 1.07 -9.79 5.67
C MET A 164 0.36 -10.09 4.35
N SER A 165 -0.26 -11.27 4.23
CA SER A 165 -0.99 -11.68 3.02
C SER A 165 -2.12 -10.71 2.66
N LYS A 166 -2.84 -10.23 3.67
CA LYS A 166 -4.02 -9.35 3.56
C LYS A 166 -3.70 -7.86 3.74
N LEU A 167 -2.51 -7.45 3.31
CA LEU A 167 -2.02 -6.07 3.48
C LEU A 167 -2.89 -5.06 2.74
N LYS A 168 -3.28 -5.38 1.51
CA LYS A 168 -4.18 -4.55 0.69
C LYS A 168 -5.52 -4.34 1.38
N GLU A 169 -6.11 -5.40 1.93
CA GLU A 169 -7.39 -5.36 2.64
C GLU A 169 -7.30 -4.53 3.93
N TRP A 170 -6.21 -4.63 4.68
CA TRP A 170 -5.99 -3.77 5.84
C TRP A 170 -5.84 -2.29 5.44
N CYS A 171 -5.04 -2.00 4.41
CA CYS A 171 -4.85 -0.64 3.89
C CYS A 171 -6.15 -0.01 3.38
N ARG A 172 -7.08 -0.83 2.88
CA ARG A 172 -8.41 -0.39 2.39
C ARG A 172 -9.49 -0.40 3.46
N SER A 173 -9.17 -0.81 4.69
CA SER A 173 -10.12 -0.76 5.80
C SER A 173 -10.34 0.69 6.26
N GLY A 174 -11.58 1.00 6.65
CA GLY A 174 -11.98 2.38 6.95
C GLY A 174 -12.09 3.24 5.69
N GLN A 175 -11.81 4.54 5.83
CA GLN A 175 -11.76 5.47 4.69
C GLN A 175 -10.32 5.92 4.45
N LEU A 176 -9.86 5.87 3.20
CA LEU A 176 -8.57 6.43 2.78
C LEU A 176 -7.41 6.00 3.71
N GLY A 177 -7.28 4.72 4.06
CA GLY A 177 -6.15 4.23 4.89
C GLY A 177 -6.16 4.66 6.36
N GLU A 178 -7.30 5.11 6.90
CA GLU A 178 -7.49 5.60 8.27
C GLU A 178 -6.78 4.76 9.34
N TYR A 179 -6.91 3.43 9.29
CA TYR A 179 -6.34 2.53 10.30
C TYR A 179 -4.83 2.27 10.15
N VAL A 180 -4.19 2.82 9.12
CA VAL A 180 -2.76 2.61 8.80
C VAL A 180 -1.95 3.90 8.92
N LYS A 181 -2.51 5.02 8.44
CA LYS A 181 -1.78 6.26 8.16
C LYS A 181 -1.16 6.95 9.38
N GLY A 182 -1.84 6.93 10.53
CA GLY A 182 -1.48 7.84 11.62
C GLY A 182 -1.47 9.30 11.16
N ASN A 183 -0.34 10.00 11.32
CA ASN A 183 -0.11 11.38 10.86
C ASN A 183 0.36 11.51 9.40
N TYR A 184 0.39 10.45 8.59
CA TYR A 184 0.73 10.50 7.17
C TYR A 184 -0.31 11.29 6.35
N THR A 185 0.16 12.20 5.50
CA THR A 185 -0.69 13.03 4.63
C THR A 185 -0.42 12.71 3.16
N ASP A 186 -1.46 12.28 2.43
CA ASP A 186 -1.38 11.90 1.02
C ASP A 186 -0.86 13.06 0.16
N GLY A 187 0.07 12.78 -0.75
CA GLY A 187 0.66 13.79 -1.64
C GLY A 187 1.66 14.76 -0.99
N GLU A 188 1.73 14.81 0.34
CA GLU A 188 2.68 15.66 1.08
C GLU A 188 3.80 14.86 1.75
N SER A 189 3.46 13.74 2.38
CA SER A 189 4.42 12.89 3.09
C SER A 189 5.31 12.09 2.13
N ASN A 190 6.52 11.77 2.56
CA ASN A 190 7.41 10.91 1.77
C ASN A 190 6.84 9.50 1.68
N LYS A 191 6.61 8.99 0.46
CA LYS A 191 6.04 7.65 0.24
C LYS A 191 6.86 6.52 0.87
N ASN A 192 8.16 6.72 1.11
CA ASN A 192 9.01 5.75 1.78
C ASN A 192 8.74 5.62 3.30
N GLU A 193 7.93 6.51 3.89
CA GLU A 193 7.52 6.41 5.30
C GLU A 193 6.73 5.13 5.58
N LEU A 194 5.78 4.80 4.70
CA LEU A 194 4.87 3.68 4.85
C LEU A 194 5.04 2.72 3.66
N GLN A 195 5.69 1.59 3.92
CA GLN A 195 5.90 0.55 2.91
C GLN A 195 5.48 -0.82 3.44
N GLY A 196 5.35 -1.77 2.53
CA GLY A 196 5.09 -3.14 2.91
C GLY A 196 5.04 -4.06 1.71
N ILE A 197 4.78 -5.34 1.98
CA ILE A 197 4.70 -6.37 0.95
C ILE A 197 3.56 -7.35 1.27
N PRO A 198 2.65 -7.61 0.31
CA PRO A 198 1.44 -8.40 0.53
C PRO A 198 1.71 -9.92 0.48
N VAL A 199 2.65 -10.41 1.28
CA VAL A 199 3.02 -11.83 1.36
C VAL A 199 3.03 -12.31 2.82
N SER A 200 3.00 -13.63 3.02
CA SER A 200 3.12 -14.19 4.37
C SER A 200 4.53 -13.98 4.95
N SER A 201 4.65 -13.99 6.28
CA SER A 201 5.95 -13.91 6.96
C SER A 201 6.94 -14.97 6.47
N THR A 202 6.47 -16.20 6.24
CA THR A 202 7.28 -17.30 5.69
C THR A 202 7.83 -16.97 4.31
N ILE A 203 7.01 -16.42 3.42
CA ILE A 203 7.44 -16.05 2.07
C ILE A 203 8.44 -14.89 2.14
N PHE A 204 8.14 -13.85 2.91
CA PHE A 204 9.06 -12.71 3.08
C PHE A 204 10.44 -13.15 3.56
N ASN A 205 10.50 -14.03 4.56
CA ASN A 205 11.75 -14.56 5.10
C ASN A 205 12.52 -15.45 4.12
N SER A 206 11.87 -15.93 3.04
CA SER A 206 12.53 -16.71 1.98
C SER A 206 13.07 -15.85 0.84
N TYR A 207 12.67 -14.59 0.75
CA TYR A 207 13.07 -13.71 -0.34
C TYR A 207 14.46 -13.10 -0.13
N SER A 208 15.17 -12.95 -1.24
CA SER A 208 16.35 -12.11 -1.33
C SER A 208 16.00 -10.62 -1.23
N SER A 209 17.00 -9.77 -0.95
CA SER A 209 16.80 -8.31 -0.94
C SER A 209 16.26 -7.76 -2.27
N ASN A 210 16.67 -8.36 -3.40
CA ASN A 210 16.21 -7.91 -4.72
C ASN A 210 14.74 -8.28 -4.96
N GLU A 211 14.31 -9.47 -4.53
CA GLU A 211 12.91 -9.89 -4.64
C GLU A 211 11.99 -9.05 -3.77
N ILE A 212 12.42 -8.69 -2.56
CA ILE A 212 11.67 -7.76 -1.69
C ILE A 212 11.60 -6.38 -2.33
N TYR A 213 12.72 -5.84 -2.79
CA TYR A 213 12.76 -4.53 -3.43
C TYR A 213 11.85 -4.44 -4.67
N ALA A 214 11.79 -5.51 -5.47
CA ALA A 214 10.93 -5.56 -6.66
C ALA A 214 9.43 -5.67 -6.34
N GLN A 215 9.07 -6.16 -5.16
CA GLN A 215 7.68 -6.48 -4.80
C GLN A 215 7.08 -5.56 -3.73
N GLN A 216 7.92 -4.86 -2.95
CA GLN A 216 7.45 -3.92 -1.95
C GLN A 216 6.63 -2.79 -2.58
N LYS A 217 5.64 -2.30 -1.85
CA LYS A 217 4.72 -1.27 -2.27
C LYS A 217 4.75 -0.12 -1.28
N TYR A 218 4.58 1.09 -1.80
CA TYR A 218 4.14 2.22 -0.99
C TYR A 218 2.70 1.96 -0.56
N LEU A 219 2.40 2.03 0.74
CA LEU A 219 1.07 1.68 1.23
C LEU A 219 -0.01 2.65 0.71
N GLU A 220 0.37 3.90 0.42
CA GLU A 220 -0.50 4.89 -0.22
C GLU A 220 -1.16 4.38 -1.51
N ALA A 221 -0.48 3.52 -2.28
CA ALA A 221 -1.03 2.96 -3.52
C ALA A 221 -2.28 2.08 -3.29
N TYR A 222 -2.55 1.63 -2.07
CA TYR A 222 -3.72 0.80 -1.78
C TYR A 222 -4.98 1.59 -1.48
N TRP A 223 -4.87 2.84 -1.03
CA TRP A 223 -6.00 3.72 -0.68
C TRP A 223 -6.03 5.04 -1.45
N GLY A 224 -5.02 5.30 -2.29
CA GLY A 224 -4.95 6.46 -3.17
C GLY A 224 -5.36 6.12 -4.62
N PRO A 225 -5.41 7.12 -5.50
CA PRO A 225 -5.67 6.91 -6.91
C PRO A 225 -4.53 6.12 -7.59
N PRO A 226 -4.79 5.49 -8.76
CA PRO A 226 -3.77 4.81 -9.54
C PRO A 226 -2.62 5.74 -9.95
N LEU A 227 -1.46 5.13 -10.23
CA LEU A 227 -0.26 5.86 -10.62
C LEU A 227 -0.51 6.76 -11.85
N ASN A 228 -0.04 8.01 -11.76
CA ASN A 228 -0.18 9.05 -12.79
C ASN A 228 -1.63 9.38 -13.19
N ASP A 229 -2.60 9.06 -12.32
CA ASP A 229 -4.03 9.19 -12.59
C ASP A 229 -4.48 8.42 -13.84
N ILE A 230 -3.88 7.24 -14.10
CA ILE A 230 -4.23 6.38 -15.24
C ILE A 230 -4.99 5.15 -14.74
N TRP A 231 -6.29 5.07 -15.05
CA TRP A 231 -7.12 3.92 -14.71
C TRP A 231 -6.99 2.84 -15.78
N HIS A 232 -6.34 1.75 -15.42
CA HIS A 232 -6.14 0.60 -16.29
C HIS A 232 -7.42 -0.21 -16.43
N ILE A 233 -7.74 -0.61 -17.65
CA ILE A 233 -8.86 -1.48 -18.00
C ILE A 233 -8.33 -2.76 -18.64
N GLN A 234 -9.11 -3.84 -18.50
CA GLN A 234 -8.87 -5.09 -19.20
C GLN A 234 -10.21 -5.84 -19.38
N SER A 235 -10.39 -6.52 -20.51
CA SER A 235 -11.54 -7.38 -20.78
C SER A 235 -11.14 -8.50 -21.74
N GLY A 236 -12.07 -9.41 -22.05
CA GLY A 236 -11.86 -10.45 -23.06
C GLY A 236 -11.49 -11.82 -22.49
N THR A 237 -11.24 -12.77 -23.40
CA THR A 237 -11.03 -14.19 -23.05
C THR A 237 -9.59 -14.53 -22.65
N ILE A 238 -8.62 -13.68 -23.02
CA ILE A 238 -7.22 -13.81 -22.66
C ILE A 238 -6.91 -12.80 -21.55
N GLN A 239 -6.89 -13.26 -20.29
CA GLN A 239 -6.61 -12.43 -19.13
C GLN A 239 -5.56 -13.10 -18.23
N LEU A 240 -4.47 -12.39 -17.94
CA LEU A 240 -3.51 -12.80 -16.89
C LEU A 240 -3.96 -12.36 -15.49
N ILE A 241 -4.80 -11.33 -15.43
CA ILE A 241 -5.32 -10.71 -14.21
C ILE A 241 -6.83 -10.57 -14.37
N THR A 242 -7.60 -11.05 -13.40
CA THR A 242 -9.05 -10.89 -13.39
C THR A 242 -9.40 -9.41 -13.25
N ALA A 243 -10.02 -8.83 -14.27
CA ALA A 243 -10.54 -7.47 -14.20
C ALA A 243 -11.88 -7.45 -13.46
N GLU A 244 -12.06 -6.47 -12.57
CA GLU A 244 -13.30 -6.34 -11.79
C GLU A 244 -13.66 -4.86 -11.60
N ASP A 245 -14.93 -4.54 -11.81
CA ASP A 245 -15.49 -3.22 -11.55
C ASP A 245 -15.73 -3.04 -10.06
N GLN A 246 -14.74 -2.48 -9.37
CA GLN A 246 -14.76 -2.23 -7.94
C GLN A 246 -14.06 -0.91 -7.60
N TYR A 247 -14.37 -0.34 -6.43
CA TYR A 247 -14.03 1.05 -6.06
C TYR A 247 -12.55 1.45 -6.25
N TYR A 248 -11.62 0.53 -5.99
CA TYR A 248 -10.18 0.70 -6.10
C TYR A 248 -9.58 0.15 -7.42
N CYS A 249 -10.41 -0.20 -8.40
CA CYS A 249 -9.93 -0.67 -9.70
C CYS A 249 -9.21 0.45 -10.45
N GLY A 250 -8.35 0.08 -11.39
CA GLY A 250 -7.61 1.00 -12.24
C GLY A 250 -6.10 0.97 -12.03
N ASN A 251 -5.61 0.22 -11.04
CA ASN A 251 -4.20 -0.13 -10.99
C ASN A 251 -3.89 -1.18 -12.06
N SER A 252 -2.65 -1.19 -12.58
CA SER A 252 -2.26 -2.16 -13.62
C SER A 252 -2.40 -3.61 -13.17
N ASP A 253 -2.25 -3.87 -11.86
CA ASP A 253 -2.41 -5.18 -11.23
C ASP A 253 -3.83 -5.43 -10.68
N GLU A 254 -4.75 -4.47 -10.84
CA GLU A 254 -6.16 -4.58 -10.47
C GLU A 254 -7.02 -3.71 -11.43
N PRO A 255 -7.07 -4.08 -12.73
CA PRO A 255 -7.73 -3.26 -13.74
C PRO A 255 -9.26 -3.29 -13.56
N CYS A 256 -9.92 -2.22 -14.01
CA CYS A 256 -11.38 -2.20 -14.13
C CYS A 256 -11.84 -3.11 -15.28
N GLY A 257 -13.01 -3.72 -15.13
CA GLY A 257 -13.62 -4.58 -16.14
C GLY A 257 -14.31 -3.81 -17.27
N SER A 258 -14.69 -2.56 -17.04
CA SER A 258 -15.32 -1.71 -18.04
C SER A 258 -14.78 -0.27 -18.09
N ILE A 259 -14.83 0.31 -19.30
CA ILE A 259 -14.51 1.73 -19.52
C ILE A 259 -15.48 2.63 -18.75
N GLU A 260 -16.78 2.32 -18.79
CA GLU A 260 -17.82 3.12 -18.12
C GLU A 260 -17.54 3.22 -16.61
N TYR A 261 -17.22 2.10 -15.97
CA TYR A 261 -16.91 2.09 -14.55
C TYR A 261 -15.63 2.85 -14.24
N ALA A 262 -14.56 2.66 -15.03
CA ALA A 262 -13.33 3.43 -14.87
C ALA A 262 -13.56 4.95 -14.97
N LEU A 263 -14.38 5.41 -15.93
CA LEU A 263 -14.73 6.82 -16.08
C LEU A 263 -15.55 7.37 -14.90
N LYS A 264 -16.41 6.55 -14.28
CA LYS A 264 -17.11 6.90 -13.04
C LYS A 264 -16.13 7.02 -11.88
N GLN A 265 -15.20 6.08 -11.73
CA GLN A 265 -14.17 6.13 -10.69
C GLN A 265 -13.33 7.40 -10.80
N ILE A 266 -12.87 7.77 -12.00
CA ILE A 266 -12.10 9.01 -12.19
C ILE A 266 -12.89 10.23 -11.70
N SER A 267 -14.20 10.27 -11.95
CA SER A 267 -15.06 11.39 -11.49
C SER A 267 -15.20 11.42 -9.97
N ILE A 268 -15.38 10.25 -9.35
CA ILE A 268 -15.46 10.12 -7.89
C ILE A 268 -14.14 10.57 -7.26
N TRP A 269 -13.00 10.05 -7.73
CA TRP A 269 -11.69 10.33 -7.15
C TRP A 269 -11.25 11.78 -7.33
N LYS A 270 -11.53 12.39 -8.48
CA LYS A 270 -11.08 13.77 -8.80
C LYS A 270 -12.11 14.85 -8.46
N GLY A 271 -13.40 14.52 -8.39
CA GLY A 271 -14.49 15.50 -8.23
C GLY A 271 -15.48 15.20 -7.11
N GLY A 272 -15.39 14.02 -6.48
CA GLY A 272 -16.21 13.64 -5.33
C GLY A 272 -17.57 13.04 -5.68
N SER A 273 -17.94 12.96 -6.96
CA SER A 273 -19.16 12.28 -7.43
C SER A 273 -19.00 11.67 -8.82
N GLU A 274 -19.83 10.69 -9.15
CA GLU A 274 -19.88 10.08 -10.49
C GLU A 274 -20.22 11.09 -11.60
N THR A 275 -20.91 12.18 -11.24
CA THR A 275 -21.37 13.24 -12.17
C THR A 275 -20.44 14.44 -12.23
N SER A 276 -19.30 14.39 -11.54
CA SER A 276 -18.36 15.50 -11.51
C SER A 276 -17.73 15.74 -12.88
N ASP A 277 -17.71 17.01 -13.30
CA ASP A 277 -17.06 17.41 -14.56
C ASP A 277 -15.54 17.44 -14.35
N ILE A 278 -14.84 16.49 -14.96
CA ILE A 278 -13.39 16.36 -14.90
C ILE A 278 -12.83 16.67 -16.28
N SER A 279 -11.97 17.69 -16.34
CA SER A 279 -11.36 18.19 -17.58
C SER A 279 -10.54 17.14 -18.35
N GLU A 280 -9.97 16.16 -17.65
CA GLU A 280 -9.19 15.08 -18.25
C GLU A 280 -9.35 13.78 -17.46
N LYS A 281 -9.75 12.72 -18.17
CA LYS A 281 -9.87 11.35 -17.68
C LYS A 281 -8.93 10.45 -18.49
N LYS A 282 -7.98 9.79 -17.83
CA LYS A 282 -6.98 8.92 -18.50
C LYS A 282 -7.29 7.46 -18.28
N ILE A 283 -7.34 6.71 -19.38
CA ILE A 283 -7.54 5.27 -19.38
C ILE A 283 -6.29 4.61 -19.95
N GLY A 284 -5.78 3.61 -19.24
CA GLY A 284 -4.70 2.75 -19.71
C GLY A 284 -5.28 1.41 -20.15
N ILE A 285 -4.77 0.83 -21.24
CA ILE A 285 -5.13 -0.54 -21.62
C ILE A 285 -3.99 -1.44 -21.14
N ASN A 286 -4.32 -2.45 -20.33
CA ASN A 286 -3.34 -3.43 -19.90
C ASN A 286 -2.76 -4.20 -21.10
N LYS A 287 -1.58 -4.79 -20.92
CA LYS A 287 -0.83 -5.48 -21.99
C LYS A 287 -1.64 -6.53 -22.77
N GLU A 288 -2.59 -7.18 -22.12
CA GLU A 288 -3.44 -8.23 -22.72
C GLU A 288 -4.57 -7.66 -23.59
N GLY A 289 -4.73 -6.33 -23.62
CA GLY A 289 -5.72 -5.65 -24.43
C GLY A 289 -7.07 -5.46 -23.74
N PHE A 290 -8.02 -4.96 -24.51
CA PHE A 290 -9.41 -4.77 -24.12
C PHE A 290 -10.31 -5.13 -25.29
N GLU A 291 -11.15 -6.15 -25.14
CA GLU A 291 -12.14 -6.56 -26.13
C GLU A 291 -13.42 -5.72 -26.01
N LEU A 292 -13.81 -5.07 -27.12
CA LEU A 292 -15.07 -4.35 -27.24
C LEU A 292 -16.15 -5.28 -27.80
N THR A 293 -16.93 -5.90 -26.90
CA THR A 293 -18.01 -6.83 -27.29
C THR A 293 -19.35 -6.14 -27.51
N ASN A 294 -19.50 -4.90 -27.04
CA ASN A 294 -20.67 -4.04 -27.27
C ASN A 294 -20.21 -2.68 -27.83
N PRO A 295 -21.02 -2.02 -28.68
CA PRO A 295 -20.81 -0.63 -29.07
C PRO A 295 -20.63 0.26 -27.83
N ILE A 296 -19.55 1.03 -27.77
CA ILE A 296 -19.41 2.11 -26.78
C ILE A 296 -19.95 3.38 -27.41
N GLU A 297 -20.99 3.94 -26.80
CA GLU A 297 -21.50 5.27 -27.14
C GLU A 297 -20.83 6.32 -26.25
N PHE A 298 -20.01 7.17 -26.85
CA PHE A 298 -19.45 8.35 -26.16
C PHE A 298 -20.44 9.51 -26.25
N ASN A 299 -21.49 9.50 -25.41
CA ASN A 299 -22.47 10.59 -25.37
C ASN A 299 -21.99 11.73 -24.44
N SER A 300 -21.70 12.92 -24.99
CA SER A 300 -21.04 14.03 -24.27
C SER A 300 -21.98 15.07 -23.65
N ASN A 301 -23.26 14.74 -23.44
CA ASN A 301 -24.28 15.71 -23.02
C ASN A 301 -24.00 16.48 -21.70
N GLN A 302 -22.97 16.12 -20.92
CA GLN A 302 -22.55 16.84 -19.70
C GLN A 302 -21.03 17.01 -19.48
N SER A 303 -20.14 16.62 -20.40
CA SER A 303 -18.67 16.74 -20.17
C SER A 303 -17.87 17.02 -21.45
N LYS A 304 -16.89 17.92 -21.38
CA LYS A 304 -15.97 18.21 -22.49
C LYS A 304 -14.88 17.13 -22.57
N LEU A 305 -14.88 16.35 -23.65
CA LEU A 305 -13.80 15.41 -23.94
C LEU A 305 -12.64 16.15 -24.64
N THR A 306 -11.44 16.04 -24.08
CA THR A 306 -10.20 16.53 -24.71
C THR A 306 -9.83 15.63 -25.88
N ILE A 307 -9.49 16.22 -27.03
CA ILE A 307 -9.10 15.48 -28.23
C ILE A 307 -7.63 15.05 -28.10
N PRO A 308 -7.29 13.78 -28.38
CA PRO A 308 -8.14 12.70 -28.92
C PRO A 308 -8.89 11.89 -27.85
N ILE A 309 -10.05 11.32 -28.23
CA ILE A 309 -10.79 10.32 -27.43
C ILE A 309 -10.03 8.99 -27.39
N ILE A 310 -9.41 8.61 -28.51
CA ILE A 310 -8.53 7.44 -28.60
C ILE A 310 -7.19 7.92 -29.15
N TYR A 311 -6.13 7.85 -28.31
CA TYR A 311 -4.75 8.13 -28.70
C TYR A 311 -3.96 6.83 -28.82
N ILE A 312 -3.26 6.66 -29.94
CA ILE A 312 -2.41 5.48 -30.16
C ILE A 312 -1.01 5.93 -30.56
N GLU A 313 -0.03 5.48 -29.78
CA GLU A 313 1.39 5.74 -29.98
C GLU A 313 2.20 4.48 -29.61
N GLY A 314 3.19 4.13 -30.43
CA GLY A 314 4.04 2.94 -30.27
C GLY A 314 4.11 2.06 -31.52
N ILE A 315 5.18 1.26 -31.64
CA ILE A 315 5.35 0.30 -32.75
C ILE A 315 4.47 -0.94 -32.55
N ASN A 316 3.85 -1.46 -33.61
CA ASN A 316 2.97 -2.65 -33.62
C ASN A 316 1.66 -2.52 -32.81
N SER A 317 1.19 -1.30 -32.52
CA SER A 317 -0.13 -1.11 -31.91
C SER A 317 -1.24 -1.45 -32.91
N ILE A 318 -2.24 -2.20 -32.48
CA ILE A 318 -3.42 -2.58 -33.27
C ILE A 318 -4.65 -1.95 -32.62
N LEU A 319 -5.46 -1.25 -33.43
CA LEU A 319 -6.80 -0.81 -33.04
C LEU A 319 -7.84 -1.48 -33.92
N GLU A 320 -8.71 -2.27 -33.29
CA GLU A 320 -9.88 -2.85 -33.94
C GLU A 320 -11.14 -2.17 -33.40
N LEU A 321 -11.85 -1.47 -34.28
CA LEU A 321 -13.15 -0.88 -33.99
C LEU A 321 -14.18 -1.68 -34.79
N ASN A 322 -15.09 -2.37 -34.09
CA ASN A 322 -16.21 -3.07 -34.69
C ASN A 322 -17.50 -2.54 -34.08
N THR A 323 -18.42 -2.04 -34.90
CA THR A 323 -19.72 -1.48 -34.45
C THR A 323 -19.58 -0.38 -33.40
N VAL A 324 -18.65 0.55 -33.56
CA VAL A 324 -18.44 1.68 -32.63
C VAL A 324 -19.11 2.95 -33.18
N THR A 325 -19.99 3.58 -32.39
CA THR A 325 -20.66 4.84 -32.79
C THR A 325 -20.10 6.03 -32.02
N PHE A 326 -19.64 7.04 -32.76
CA PHE A 326 -19.29 8.35 -32.22
C PHE A 326 -20.41 9.35 -32.57
N SER A 327 -21.24 9.71 -31.60
CA SER A 327 -22.40 10.61 -31.77
C SER A 327 -22.38 11.73 -30.75
N GLU A 328 -23.02 12.86 -31.06
CA GLU A 328 -23.23 13.96 -30.09
C GLU A 328 -21.93 14.51 -29.46
N ILE A 329 -20.82 14.52 -30.21
CA ILE A 329 -19.51 15.04 -29.76
C ILE A 329 -19.37 16.51 -30.14
N ASN A 330 -19.16 17.38 -29.15
CA ASN A 330 -18.94 18.81 -29.37
C ASN A 330 -17.44 19.15 -29.22
N LEU A 331 -16.76 19.50 -30.32
CA LEU A 331 -15.31 19.66 -30.39
C LEU A 331 -14.88 21.13 -30.17
N SER A 332 -13.80 21.35 -29.41
CA SER A 332 -13.14 22.67 -29.28
C SER A 332 -11.61 22.51 -29.32
N PRO A 333 -11.02 22.30 -30.51
CA PRO A 333 -9.58 22.03 -30.66
C PRO A 333 -8.69 23.20 -30.23
N THR A 334 -7.50 22.89 -29.72
CA THR A 334 -6.40 23.84 -29.40
C THR A 334 -5.48 24.05 -30.62
N ASP A 335 -4.37 24.77 -30.47
CA ASP A 335 -3.46 25.18 -31.56
C ASP A 335 -2.80 24.04 -32.38
N GLU A 336 -2.99 22.77 -31.99
CA GLU A 336 -2.49 21.60 -32.72
C GLU A 336 -3.64 20.75 -33.27
N ALA A 337 -3.56 20.37 -34.55
CA ALA A 337 -4.57 19.54 -35.21
C ALA A 337 -4.56 18.10 -34.66
N LYS A 338 -5.59 17.73 -33.90
CA LYS A 338 -5.83 16.36 -33.41
C LYS A 338 -7.21 15.87 -33.86
N GLY A 339 -7.35 14.56 -34.09
CA GLY A 339 -8.59 13.91 -34.50
C GLY A 339 -9.28 13.21 -33.33
N ILE A 340 -10.58 12.90 -33.44
CA ILE A 340 -11.35 12.15 -32.41
C ILE A 340 -10.65 10.82 -32.08
N ILE A 341 -10.19 10.14 -33.11
CA ILE A 341 -9.18 9.09 -33.04
C ILE A 341 -7.91 9.72 -33.62
N HIS A 342 -6.83 9.77 -32.84
CA HIS A 342 -5.55 10.31 -33.28
C HIS A 342 -4.48 9.25 -33.16
N ILE A 343 -3.82 9.00 -34.29
CA ILE A 343 -2.92 7.88 -34.47
C ILE A 343 -1.63 8.43 -35.06
N ASN A 344 -0.52 8.22 -34.36
CA ASN A 344 0.80 8.60 -34.84
C ASN A 344 1.44 7.40 -35.54
N ILE A 345 1.37 7.37 -36.87
CA ILE A 345 1.63 6.18 -37.67
C ILE A 345 3.14 5.97 -37.86
N ASN A 346 3.73 5.11 -37.03
CA ASN A 346 4.93 4.34 -37.36
C ASN A 346 4.61 2.86 -37.10
N ASP A 347 4.42 2.08 -38.17
CA ASP A 347 4.16 0.63 -38.11
C ASP A 347 2.94 0.21 -37.25
N GLN A 348 1.76 0.78 -37.53
CA GLN A 348 0.49 0.43 -36.87
C GLN A 348 -0.55 -0.13 -37.85
N GLN A 349 -1.42 -1.03 -37.36
CA GLN A 349 -2.51 -1.63 -38.14
C GLN A 349 -3.86 -1.22 -37.56
N ILE A 350 -4.76 -0.74 -38.43
CA ILE A 350 -6.11 -0.30 -38.03
C ILE A 350 -7.13 -1.12 -38.83
N ASN A 351 -8.02 -1.81 -38.12
CA ASN A 351 -9.15 -2.50 -38.71
C ASN A 351 -10.44 -1.83 -38.22
N MET A 352 -11.15 -1.14 -39.10
CA MET A 352 -12.49 -0.59 -38.82
C MET A 352 -13.53 -1.39 -39.59
N LEU A 353 -14.47 -1.99 -38.88
CA LEU A 353 -15.55 -2.81 -39.43
C LEU A 353 -16.88 -2.27 -38.89
N ASN A 354 -17.87 -2.10 -39.77
CA ASN A 354 -19.22 -1.64 -39.40
C ASN A 354 -19.25 -0.39 -38.49
N CYS A 355 -18.31 0.54 -38.68
CA CYS A 355 -18.23 1.82 -37.98
C CYS A 355 -19.09 2.89 -38.64
#